data_AF-A0A355U1Q4-F1
#
_entry.id   AF-A0A355U1Q4-F1
#
_cell.length_a   1.000
_cell.length_b   1.000
_cell.length_c   1.000
_cell.angle_alpha   90.00
_cell.angle_beta   90.00
_cell.angle_gamma   90.00
#
_symmetry.space_group_name_H-M   'P 1'
#
loop_
_entity.id
_entity.type
_entity.pdbx_description
1 polymer ?
#
loop_
_entity_poly.entity_id
_entity_poly.type
_entity_poly.pdbx_seq_one_letter_code
_entity_poly.pdbx_strand_id
1 'polypeptide(L)'
;MKKRKTMKDDILERELELYRKYYEVDEENRIVRIVLHYETAEDLLEKDVSTFERPQIKYEILERMSDLVRTVPETYRSDISLEIKDYQGYDSEKLMEAMKDSIEFARYKSDKEIKRNWVIASLFTLVGLVILLVAAFLSSSSFSWMDSTNGAIFKEILDIAAWVFIWEAVTILFISPNPEKIVESSLRLRLRSLSFSKAGRNGMLSEGSSYFLDFNPWKKGQRKKAGRYLLLISGFLMIATGIASVFFLFASLSPTIQALLDGNAIENGDLSREAMIALIVSVSVLSFILLGIRILGGVAGVSRFIGRGKLQKFVAPYSIIMLIYHMVAFVGLALGGNSSTIGSWLSSGFGLVMNLAYIAGYFLDRFE
;
A
#
# COMPACT_ATOMS: atom_id res chain seq x y z
N MET A 1 33.92 -22.05 -31.02
CA MET A 1 33.15 -22.73 -29.95
C MET A 1 31.66 -22.49 -30.18
N LYS A 2 30.88 -23.52 -30.55
CA LYS A 2 29.42 -23.39 -30.64
C LYS A 2 28.85 -23.29 -29.22
N LYS A 3 28.17 -22.19 -28.90
CA LYS A 3 27.44 -22.01 -27.63
C LYS A 3 26.41 -23.13 -27.54
N ARG A 4 26.43 -23.92 -26.45
CA ARG A 4 25.46 -24.99 -26.22
C ARG A 4 24.07 -24.35 -26.11
N LYS A 5 23.17 -24.69 -27.04
CA LYS A 5 21.77 -24.25 -27.04
C LYS A 5 21.10 -24.76 -25.77
N THR A 6 20.43 -23.88 -25.03
CA THR A 6 19.73 -24.23 -23.79
C THR A 6 18.26 -24.51 -24.08
N MET A 7 17.57 -25.26 -23.21
CA MET A 7 16.12 -25.52 -23.34
C MET A 7 15.30 -24.22 -23.45
N LYS A 8 15.77 -23.13 -22.84
CA LYS A 8 15.15 -21.80 -22.98
C LYS A 8 15.26 -21.24 -24.39
N ASP A 9 16.39 -21.49 -25.07
CA ASP A 9 16.61 -21.04 -26.45
C ASP A 9 15.71 -21.80 -27.43
N ASP A 10 15.47 -23.10 -27.19
CA ASP A 10 14.58 -23.93 -28.01
C ASP A 10 13.10 -23.52 -27.84
N ILE A 11 12.68 -23.20 -26.62
CA ILE A 11 11.33 -22.67 -26.35
C ILE A 11 11.14 -21.32 -27.02
N LEU A 12 12.09 -20.40 -26.87
CA LEU A 12 12.04 -19.07 -27.49
C LEU A 12 11.99 -19.17 -29.01
N GLU A 13 12.79 -20.04 -29.62
CA GLU A 13 12.78 -20.26 -31.06
C GLU A 13 11.41 -20.76 -31.54
N ARG A 14 10.78 -21.67 -30.78
CA ARG A 14 9.43 -22.13 -31.09
C ARG A 14 8.36 -21.05 -30.92
N GLU A 15 8.47 -20.21 -29.90
CA GLU A 15 7.59 -19.05 -29.73
C GLU A 15 7.75 -18.08 -30.91
N LEU A 16 8.98 -17.75 -31.31
CA LEU A 16 9.25 -16.87 -32.44
C LEU A 16 8.74 -17.45 -33.76
N GLU A 17 8.85 -18.76 -33.98
CA GLU A 17 8.23 -19.42 -35.14
C GLU A 17 6.71 -19.20 -35.21
N LEU A 18 6.03 -19.21 -34.06
CA LEU A 18 4.59 -18.94 -34.00
C LEU A 18 4.31 -17.46 -34.27
N TYR A 19 5.07 -16.55 -33.67
CA TYR A 19 4.90 -15.11 -33.89
C TYR A 19 5.13 -14.71 -35.35
N ARG A 20 6.15 -15.26 -36.03
CA ARG A 20 6.42 -14.99 -37.45
C ARG A 20 5.26 -15.36 -38.38
N LYS A 21 4.33 -16.23 -37.96
CA LYS A 21 3.14 -16.58 -38.76
C LYS A 21 2.06 -15.51 -38.75
N TYR A 22 2.00 -14.70 -37.69
CA TYR A 22 0.90 -13.78 -37.43
C TYR A 22 1.36 -12.32 -37.35
N TYR A 23 2.64 -12.06 -37.11
CA TYR A 23 3.20 -10.74 -36.84
C TYR A 23 4.53 -10.54 -37.56
N GLU A 24 4.88 -9.28 -37.82
CA GLU A 24 6.21 -8.92 -38.30
C GLU A 24 7.19 -8.87 -37.11
N VAL A 25 8.25 -9.66 -37.17
CA VAL A 25 9.24 -9.79 -36.08
C VAL A 25 10.60 -9.28 -36.57
N ASP A 26 11.11 -8.25 -35.91
CA ASP A 26 12.46 -7.73 -36.08
C ASP A 26 13.37 -8.36 -35.03
N GLU A 27 14.15 -9.35 -35.42
CA GLU A 27 15.04 -10.10 -34.52
C GLU A 27 16.29 -9.33 -34.11
N GLU A 28 16.75 -8.40 -34.95
CA GLU A 28 17.94 -7.61 -34.70
C GLU A 28 17.68 -6.63 -33.55
N ASN A 29 16.54 -5.93 -33.61
CA ASN A 29 16.13 -4.99 -32.59
C ASN A 29 15.26 -5.62 -31.49
N ARG A 30 14.90 -6.90 -31.64
CA ARG A 30 14.00 -7.68 -30.76
C ARG A 30 12.64 -7.01 -30.58
N ILE A 31 11.96 -6.76 -31.68
CA ILE A 31 10.66 -6.09 -31.71
C ILE A 31 9.64 -6.95 -32.44
N VAL A 32 8.43 -7.04 -31.89
CA VAL A 32 7.25 -7.59 -32.55
C VAL A 32 6.32 -6.44 -32.91
N ARG A 33 5.98 -6.29 -34.19
CA ARG A 33 5.03 -5.28 -34.66
C ARG A 33 3.63 -5.88 -34.71
N ILE A 34 2.69 -5.23 -34.04
CA ILE A 34 1.32 -5.66 -33.89
C ILE A 34 0.42 -4.60 -34.52
N VAL A 35 -0.39 -5.01 -35.49
CA VAL A 35 -1.35 -4.11 -36.17
C VAL A 35 -2.76 -4.46 -35.71
N LEU A 36 -3.48 -3.44 -35.26
CA LEU A 36 -4.89 -3.56 -34.86
C LEU A 36 -5.73 -2.76 -35.84
N HIS A 37 -6.66 -3.43 -36.51
CA HIS A 37 -7.51 -2.82 -37.54
C HIS A 37 -8.88 -2.43 -36.94
N TYR A 38 -9.31 -1.21 -37.24
CA TYR A 38 -10.60 -0.62 -36.86
C TYR A 38 -11.28 0.01 -38.07
N GLU A 39 -12.62 -0.11 -38.15
CA GLU A 39 -13.37 0.46 -39.26
C GLU A 39 -13.53 1.97 -39.06
N THR A 40 -13.90 2.40 -37.86
CA THR A 40 -14.11 3.82 -37.53
C THR A 40 -13.37 4.27 -36.27
N ALA A 41 -13.13 5.57 -36.14
CA ALA A 41 -12.56 6.13 -34.91
C ALA A 41 -13.48 5.93 -33.70
N GLU A 42 -14.82 5.97 -33.88
CA GLU A 42 -15.80 5.69 -32.82
C GLU A 42 -15.68 4.30 -32.20
N ASP A 43 -15.14 3.31 -32.93
CA ASP A 43 -14.90 1.97 -32.38
C ASP A 43 -13.93 2.02 -31.18
N LEU A 44 -13.00 2.98 -31.20
CA LEU A 44 -12.01 3.20 -30.14
C LEU A 44 -12.55 4.03 -28.97
N LEU A 45 -13.64 4.77 -29.17
CA LEU A 45 -14.09 5.82 -28.26
C LEU A 45 -15.25 5.37 -27.36
N GLU A 46 -15.26 5.88 -26.13
CA GLU A 46 -16.31 5.63 -25.16
C GLU A 46 -17.60 6.38 -25.53
N LYS A 47 -18.70 5.66 -25.77
CA LYS A 47 -19.89 6.27 -26.38
C LYS A 47 -20.61 7.25 -25.47
N ASP A 48 -20.53 7.03 -24.16
CA ASP A 48 -21.33 7.78 -23.18
C ASP A 48 -20.70 9.11 -22.75
N VAL A 49 -19.39 9.26 -22.95
CA VAL A 49 -18.61 10.40 -22.41
C VAL A 49 -17.65 11.03 -23.41
N SER A 50 -17.32 10.34 -24.51
CA SER A 50 -16.45 10.89 -25.53
C SER A 50 -17.16 11.96 -26.34
N THR A 51 -16.47 13.06 -26.61
CA THR A 51 -16.93 14.11 -27.52
C THR A 51 -15.90 14.37 -28.59
N PHE A 52 -16.29 15.02 -29.69
CA PHE A 52 -15.35 15.37 -30.76
C PHE A 52 -14.18 16.26 -30.28
N GLU A 53 -14.44 17.14 -29.32
CA GLU A 53 -13.42 18.01 -28.72
C GLU A 53 -12.58 17.30 -27.66
N ARG A 54 -13.15 16.29 -26.98
CA ARG A 54 -12.50 15.52 -25.90
C ARG A 54 -12.75 14.03 -26.13
N PRO A 55 -11.99 13.42 -27.05
CA PRO A 55 -12.09 12.00 -27.27
C PRO A 55 -11.63 11.23 -26.04
N GLN A 56 -12.33 10.16 -25.68
CA GLN A 56 -11.93 9.26 -24.60
C GLN A 56 -11.86 7.83 -25.12
N ILE A 57 -10.70 7.20 -24.99
CA ILE A 57 -10.51 5.82 -25.46
C ILE A 57 -11.17 4.84 -24.48
N LYS A 58 -11.84 3.83 -25.03
CA LYS A 58 -12.41 2.69 -24.31
C LYS A 58 -11.33 1.92 -23.54
N TYR A 59 -11.65 1.52 -22.32
CA TYR A 59 -10.70 0.75 -21.48
C TYR A 59 -10.39 -0.63 -22.09
N GLU A 60 -11.35 -1.23 -22.79
CA GLU A 60 -11.21 -2.53 -23.47
C GLU A 60 -10.09 -2.52 -24.53
N ILE A 61 -9.83 -1.35 -25.14
CA ILE A 61 -8.74 -1.20 -26.11
C ILE A 61 -7.39 -1.29 -25.39
N LEU A 62 -7.26 -0.65 -24.23
CA LEU A 62 -6.05 -0.74 -23.41
C LEU A 62 -5.83 -2.16 -22.90
N GLU A 63 -6.89 -2.85 -22.47
CA GLU A 63 -6.84 -4.25 -22.02
C GLU A 63 -6.39 -5.18 -23.16
N ARG A 64 -6.98 -5.03 -24.35
CA ARG A 64 -6.58 -5.80 -25.53
C ARG A 64 -5.12 -5.56 -25.91
N MET A 65 -4.66 -4.30 -25.90
CA MET A 65 -3.25 -3.98 -26.14
C MET A 65 -2.34 -4.62 -25.09
N SER A 66 -2.72 -4.53 -23.81
CA SER A 66 -2.01 -5.15 -22.69
C SER A 66 -1.86 -6.66 -22.90
N ASP A 67 -2.94 -7.36 -23.23
CA ASP A 67 -2.90 -8.80 -23.41
C ASP A 67 -2.01 -9.20 -24.58
N LEU A 68 -2.06 -8.45 -25.69
CA LEU A 68 -1.18 -8.68 -26.83
C LEU A 68 0.29 -8.51 -26.45
N VAL A 69 0.68 -7.42 -25.79
CA VAL A 69 2.09 -7.22 -25.39
C VAL A 69 2.54 -8.23 -24.31
N ARG A 70 1.62 -8.74 -23.49
CA ARG A 70 1.94 -9.76 -22.47
C ARG A 70 2.22 -11.14 -23.06
N THR A 71 1.63 -11.45 -24.21
CA THR A 71 1.91 -12.72 -24.91
C THR A 71 3.28 -12.71 -25.60
N VAL A 72 3.79 -11.53 -25.97
CA VAL A 72 5.10 -11.39 -26.65
C VAL A 72 6.22 -11.95 -25.76
N PRO A 73 7.22 -12.67 -26.32
CA PRO A 73 8.32 -13.25 -25.56
C PRO A 73 9.07 -12.19 -24.73
N GLU A 74 9.47 -12.54 -23.51
CA GLU A 74 9.99 -11.57 -22.51
C GLU A 74 11.22 -10.76 -22.97
N THR A 75 12.00 -11.30 -23.90
CA THR A 75 13.20 -10.64 -24.44
C THR A 75 12.89 -9.63 -25.56
N TYR A 76 11.64 -9.56 -26.02
CA TYR A 76 11.17 -8.71 -27.11
C TYR A 76 10.28 -7.59 -26.58
N ARG A 77 10.28 -6.46 -27.30
CA ARG A 77 9.32 -5.36 -27.10
C ARG A 77 8.29 -5.34 -28.22
N SER A 78 7.19 -4.63 -28.00
CA SER A 78 6.09 -4.51 -28.95
C SER A 78 5.99 -3.10 -29.51
N ASP A 79 5.80 -2.99 -30.82
CA ASP A 79 5.36 -1.76 -31.48
C ASP A 79 3.91 -1.98 -31.92
N ILE A 80 2.96 -1.18 -31.44
CA ILE A 80 1.53 -1.31 -31.79
C ILE A 80 1.15 -0.21 -32.78
N SER A 81 0.52 -0.60 -33.89
CA SER A 81 -0.11 0.33 -34.84
C SER A 81 -1.62 0.14 -34.85
N LEU A 82 -2.35 1.24 -34.63
CA LEU A 82 -3.80 1.30 -34.73
C LEU A 82 -4.18 1.80 -36.13
N GLU A 83 -4.61 0.88 -36.99
CA GLU A 83 -5.06 1.19 -38.35
C GLU A 83 -6.55 1.49 -38.37
N ILE A 84 -6.91 2.73 -38.68
CA ILE A 84 -8.31 3.17 -38.79
C ILE A 84 -8.62 3.47 -40.25
N LYS A 85 -9.70 2.90 -40.79
CA LYS A 85 -10.15 3.18 -42.16
C LYS A 85 -10.79 4.57 -42.26
N ASP A 86 -11.78 4.84 -41.41
CA ASP A 86 -12.48 6.11 -41.34
C ASP A 86 -12.25 6.84 -40.01
N TYR A 87 -11.53 7.95 -40.07
CA TYR A 87 -11.29 8.79 -38.90
C TYR A 87 -12.50 9.65 -38.52
N GLN A 88 -13.57 9.72 -39.33
CA GLN A 88 -14.80 10.46 -39.03
C GLN A 88 -14.55 11.93 -38.59
N GLY A 89 -13.53 12.56 -39.17
CA GLY A 89 -13.13 13.93 -38.86
C GLY A 89 -12.23 14.09 -37.62
N TYR A 90 -12.00 13.02 -36.84
CA TYR A 90 -11.01 13.06 -35.76
C TYR A 90 -9.59 13.19 -36.32
N ASP A 91 -8.80 14.03 -35.67
CA ASP A 91 -7.38 14.16 -35.97
C ASP A 91 -6.58 13.04 -35.28
N SER A 92 -5.59 12.50 -35.97
CA SER A 92 -4.74 11.41 -35.46
C SER A 92 -3.91 11.83 -34.25
N GLU A 93 -3.51 13.10 -34.17
CA GLU A 93 -2.79 13.63 -32.99
C GLU A 93 -3.72 13.70 -31.77
N LYS A 94 -4.97 14.13 -31.95
CA LYS A 94 -5.97 14.16 -30.88
C LYS A 94 -6.32 12.77 -30.36
N LEU A 95 -6.44 11.77 -31.24
CA LEU A 95 -6.67 10.38 -30.82
C LEU A 95 -5.46 9.83 -30.04
N MET A 96 -4.25 10.21 -30.43
CA MET A 96 -3.04 9.86 -29.68
C MET A 96 -2.99 10.53 -28.31
N GLU A 97 -3.39 11.80 -28.19
CA GLU A 97 -3.50 12.50 -26.91
C GLU A 97 -4.53 11.81 -26.01
N ALA A 98 -5.73 11.51 -26.53
CA ALA A 98 -6.75 10.76 -25.80
C ALA A 98 -6.27 9.39 -25.32
N MET A 99 -5.48 8.71 -26.13
CA MET A 99 -4.87 7.43 -25.76
C MET A 99 -3.87 7.58 -24.63
N LYS A 100 -3.02 8.61 -24.65
CA LYS A 100 -2.09 8.91 -23.56
C LYS A 100 -2.84 9.20 -22.26
N ASP A 101 -3.86 10.05 -22.34
CA ASP A 101 -4.69 10.39 -21.20
C ASP A 101 -5.38 9.16 -20.63
N SER A 102 -5.86 8.26 -21.49
CA SER A 102 -6.52 7.01 -21.07
C SER A 102 -5.56 6.06 -20.34
N ILE A 103 -4.31 5.93 -20.81
CA ILE A 103 -3.25 5.19 -20.10
C ILE A 103 -2.95 5.87 -18.76
N GLU A 104 -2.89 7.20 -18.71
CA GLU A 104 -2.64 7.93 -17.47
C GLU A 104 -3.80 7.81 -16.47
N PHE A 105 -5.04 7.84 -16.94
CA PHE A 105 -6.23 7.60 -16.13
C PHE A 105 -6.24 6.20 -15.53
N ALA A 106 -5.89 5.16 -16.32
CA ALA A 106 -5.72 3.80 -15.82
C ALA A 106 -4.68 3.75 -14.68
N ARG A 107 -3.56 4.49 -14.82
CA ARG A 107 -2.56 4.63 -13.76
C ARG A 107 -3.14 5.29 -12.51
N TYR A 108 -3.86 6.40 -12.64
CA TYR A 108 -4.44 7.11 -11.50
C TYR A 108 -5.47 6.28 -10.75
N LYS A 109 -6.31 5.54 -11.48
CA LYS A 109 -7.33 4.67 -10.92
C LYS A 109 -6.69 3.47 -10.20
N SER A 110 -5.66 2.87 -10.78
CA SER A 110 -4.83 1.84 -10.15
C SER A 110 -4.15 2.33 -8.87
N ASP A 111 -3.45 3.48 -8.91
CA ASP A 111 -2.79 4.07 -7.74
C ASP A 111 -3.79 4.38 -6.60
N LYS A 112 -5.02 4.79 -6.94
CA LYS A 112 -6.10 5.06 -5.97
C LYS A 112 -6.62 3.75 -5.35
N GLU A 113 -6.82 2.72 -6.15
CA GLU A 113 -7.28 1.43 -5.68
C GLU A 113 -6.25 0.73 -4.81
N ILE A 114 -4.97 0.74 -5.20
CA ILE A 114 -3.87 0.21 -4.39
C ILE A 114 -3.86 0.89 -3.02
N LYS A 115 -3.95 2.22 -2.97
CA LYS A 115 -4.03 2.95 -1.68
C LYS A 115 -5.22 2.52 -0.84
N ARG A 116 -6.41 2.39 -1.45
CA ARG A 116 -7.60 1.93 -0.75
C ARG A 116 -7.38 0.53 -0.16
N ASN A 117 -6.84 -0.40 -0.95
CA ASN A 117 -6.59 -1.77 -0.53
C ASN A 117 -5.60 -1.83 0.64
N TRP A 118 -4.54 -1.02 0.61
CA TRP A 118 -3.60 -0.90 1.73
C TRP A 118 -4.25 -0.41 3.02
N VAL A 119 -5.16 0.57 2.95
CA VAL A 119 -5.89 1.06 4.13
C VAL A 119 -6.83 -0.01 4.67
N ILE A 120 -7.61 -0.67 3.80
CA ILE A 120 -8.56 -1.72 4.21
C ILE A 120 -7.82 -2.91 4.83
N ALA A 121 -6.74 -3.39 4.19
CA ALA A 121 -5.95 -4.48 4.71
C ALA A 121 -5.29 -4.14 6.06
N SER A 122 -4.78 -2.91 6.21
CA SER A 122 -4.23 -2.46 7.49
C SER A 122 -5.30 -2.38 8.58
N LEU A 123 -6.52 -1.96 8.24
CA LEU A 123 -7.65 -1.93 9.15
C LEU A 123 -8.08 -3.34 9.57
N PHE A 124 -8.19 -4.29 8.64
CA PHE A 124 -8.49 -5.69 8.96
C PHE A 124 -7.41 -6.32 9.84
N THR A 125 -6.14 -6.05 9.54
CA THR A 125 -5.02 -6.49 10.39
C THR A 125 -5.15 -5.90 11.80
N LEU A 126 -5.46 -4.61 11.93
CA LEU A 126 -5.67 -3.95 13.23
C LEU A 126 -6.84 -4.60 13.99
N VAL A 127 -7.97 -4.85 13.33
CA VAL A 127 -9.14 -5.50 13.96
C VAL A 127 -8.78 -6.91 14.43
N GLY A 128 -8.11 -7.72 13.60
CA GLY A 128 -7.65 -9.05 13.98
C GLY A 128 -6.71 -9.02 15.20
N LEU A 129 -5.74 -8.09 15.21
CA LEU A 129 -4.83 -7.91 16.34
C LEU A 129 -5.56 -7.48 17.62
N VAL A 130 -6.57 -6.62 17.53
CA VAL A 130 -7.39 -6.21 18.68
C VAL A 130 -8.20 -7.39 19.21
N ILE A 131 -8.76 -8.23 18.33
CA ILE A 131 -9.50 -9.44 18.76
C ILE A 131 -8.56 -10.42 19.48
N LEU A 132 -7.35 -10.67 18.95
CA LEU A 132 -6.35 -11.50 19.62
C LEU A 132 -5.95 -10.93 20.98
N LEU A 133 -5.75 -9.61 21.05
CA LEU A 133 -5.44 -8.93 22.30
C LEU A 133 -6.56 -9.09 23.33
N VAL A 134 -7.82 -8.98 22.91
CA VAL A 134 -8.99 -9.23 23.77
C VAL A 134 -9.02 -10.68 24.24
N ALA A 135 -8.80 -11.65 23.34
CA ALA A 135 -8.77 -13.07 23.69
C ALA A 135 -7.64 -13.40 24.70
N ALA A 136 -6.45 -12.82 24.50
CA ALA A 136 -5.32 -12.94 25.42
C ALA A 136 -5.64 -12.31 26.78
N PHE A 137 -6.23 -11.11 26.78
CA PHE A 137 -6.62 -10.43 28.02
C PHE A 137 -7.66 -11.22 28.82
N LEU A 138 -8.72 -11.70 28.16
CA LEU A 138 -9.74 -12.56 28.77
C LEU A 138 -9.16 -13.87 29.32
N SER A 139 -8.05 -14.35 28.76
CA SER A 139 -7.35 -15.53 29.25
C SER A 139 -6.43 -15.25 30.44
N SER A 140 -5.93 -14.02 30.57
CA SER A 140 -5.02 -13.61 31.64
C SER A 140 -5.71 -13.10 32.91
N SER A 141 -6.96 -12.66 32.77
CA SER A 141 -7.75 -12.12 33.87
C SER A 141 -8.52 -13.25 34.56
N SER A 142 -8.69 -13.15 35.88
CA SER A 142 -9.39 -14.12 36.75
C SER A 142 -10.90 -14.23 36.47
N PHE A 143 -11.33 -14.14 35.22
CA PHE A 143 -12.70 -14.40 34.82
C PHE A 143 -12.96 -15.91 34.92
N SER A 144 -13.48 -16.32 36.07
CA SER A 144 -13.81 -17.73 36.38
C SER A 144 -14.66 -18.43 35.32
N TRP A 145 -15.47 -17.69 34.55
CA TRP A 145 -16.27 -18.25 33.46
C TRP A 145 -15.45 -18.60 32.21
N MET A 146 -14.26 -18.03 32.03
CA MET A 146 -13.39 -18.33 30.89
C MET A 146 -12.68 -19.68 30.98
N ASP A 147 -12.65 -20.28 32.17
CA ASP A 147 -12.15 -21.64 32.41
C ASP A 147 -13.25 -22.71 32.25
N SER A 148 -14.50 -22.29 32.06
CA SER A 148 -15.60 -23.20 31.74
C SER A 148 -15.54 -23.67 30.27
N THR A 149 -16.22 -24.77 29.95
CA THR A 149 -16.37 -25.26 28.56
C THR A 149 -16.89 -24.18 27.61
N ASN A 150 -17.81 -23.32 28.08
CA ASN A 150 -18.34 -22.21 27.28
C ASN A 150 -17.29 -21.12 27.04
N GLY A 151 -16.42 -20.88 28.02
CA GLY A 151 -15.28 -19.99 27.90
C GLY A 151 -14.26 -20.48 26.87
N ALA A 152 -13.94 -21.78 26.89
CA ALA A 152 -13.06 -22.39 25.90
C ALA A 152 -13.60 -22.25 24.46
N ILE A 153 -14.90 -22.51 24.27
CA ILE A 153 -15.58 -22.32 22.96
C ILE A 153 -15.51 -20.85 22.52
N PHE A 154 -15.74 -19.91 23.44
CA PHE A 154 -15.68 -18.49 23.11
C PHE A 154 -14.27 -18.02 22.71
N LYS A 155 -13.21 -18.53 23.39
CA LYS A 155 -11.82 -18.26 22.99
C LYS A 155 -11.53 -18.74 21.57
N GLU A 156 -11.97 -19.95 21.25
CA GLU A 156 -11.80 -20.52 19.91
C GLU A 156 -12.51 -19.69 18.84
N ILE A 157 -13.73 -19.22 19.12
CA ILE A 157 -14.48 -18.33 18.22
C ILE A 157 -13.71 -17.02 17.97
N LEU A 158 -13.13 -16.42 19.02
CA LEU A 158 -12.34 -15.20 18.88
C LEU A 158 -11.06 -15.44 18.08
N ASP A 159 -10.37 -16.56 18.29
CA ASP A 159 -9.14 -16.89 17.56
C ASP A 159 -9.43 -17.11 16.06
N ILE A 160 -10.46 -17.90 15.74
CA ILE A 160 -10.94 -18.09 14.36
C ILE A 160 -11.31 -16.74 13.73
N ALA A 161 -12.09 -15.91 14.43
CA ALA A 161 -12.50 -14.61 13.91
C ALA A 161 -11.29 -13.71 13.63
N ALA A 162 -10.33 -13.63 14.54
CA ALA A 162 -9.12 -12.85 14.35
C ALA A 162 -8.31 -13.33 13.14
N TRP A 163 -8.15 -14.65 13.01
CA TRP A 163 -7.40 -15.26 11.93
C TRP A 163 -8.08 -15.01 10.56
N VAL A 164 -9.41 -15.05 10.50
CA VAL A 164 -10.18 -14.69 9.30
C VAL A 164 -9.88 -13.24 8.89
N PHE A 165 -9.92 -12.28 9.81
CA PHE A 165 -9.59 -10.88 9.48
C PHE A 165 -8.15 -10.71 8.97
N ILE A 166 -7.19 -11.42 9.56
CA ILE A 166 -5.79 -11.37 9.11
C ILE A 166 -5.66 -11.97 7.70
N TRP A 167 -6.32 -13.10 7.42
CA TRP A 167 -6.31 -13.69 6.08
C TRP A 167 -6.99 -12.82 5.03
N GLU A 168 -8.10 -12.16 5.36
CA GLU A 168 -8.73 -11.21 4.45
C GLU A 168 -7.77 -10.05 4.10
N ALA A 169 -6.99 -9.57 5.07
CA ALA A 169 -5.95 -8.57 4.80
C ALA A 169 -4.87 -9.10 3.83
N VAL A 170 -4.43 -10.36 4.00
CA VAL A 170 -3.47 -11.01 3.10
C VAL A 170 -4.05 -11.16 1.70
N THR A 171 -5.31 -11.60 1.58
CA THR A 171 -5.99 -11.76 0.29
C THR A 171 -6.05 -10.44 -0.47
N ILE A 172 -6.44 -9.34 0.19
CA ILE A 172 -6.54 -8.01 -0.41
C ILE A 172 -5.18 -7.50 -0.92
N LEU A 173 -4.08 -7.78 -0.20
CA LEU A 173 -2.75 -7.27 -0.55
C LEU A 173 -2.01 -8.12 -1.57
N PHE A 174 -2.14 -9.44 -1.48
CA PHE A 174 -1.30 -10.38 -2.24
C PHE A 174 -2.06 -11.14 -3.32
N ILE A 175 -3.36 -11.39 -3.15
CA ILE A 175 -4.13 -12.26 -4.03
C ILE A 175 -4.99 -11.46 -5.00
N SER A 176 -5.65 -10.39 -4.54
CA SER A 176 -6.55 -9.59 -5.38
C SER A 176 -5.78 -8.93 -6.54
N PRO A 177 -6.01 -9.38 -7.80
CA PRO A 177 -5.37 -8.76 -8.94
C PRO A 177 -5.97 -7.36 -9.15
N ASN A 178 -5.12 -6.36 -9.34
CA ASN A 178 -5.56 -5.06 -9.81
C ASN A 178 -5.45 -5.07 -11.36
N PRO A 179 -6.58 -5.17 -12.09
CA PRO A 179 -6.54 -5.29 -13.55
C PRO A 179 -5.88 -4.07 -14.20
N GLU A 180 -6.13 -2.88 -13.67
CA GLU A 180 -5.57 -1.64 -14.18
C GLU A 180 -4.06 -1.54 -13.98
N LYS A 181 -3.54 -2.08 -12.87
CA LYS A 181 -2.09 -2.22 -12.65
C LYS A 181 -1.46 -3.18 -13.66
N ILE A 182 -2.15 -4.27 -14.01
CA ILE A 182 -1.64 -5.23 -15.00
C ILE A 182 -1.57 -4.57 -16.38
N VAL A 183 -2.63 -3.85 -16.78
CA VAL A 183 -2.67 -3.11 -18.04
C VAL A 183 -1.59 -2.03 -18.07
N GLU A 184 -1.51 -1.18 -17.05
CA GLU A 184 -0.50 -0.11 -16.98
C GLU A 184 0.92 -0.66 -17.01
N SER A 185 1.23 -1.68 -16.19
CA SER A 185 2.59 -2.23 -16.09
C SER A 185 3.03 -2.98 -17.36
N SER A 186 2.13 -3.69 -18.01
CA SER A 186 2.45 -4.45 -19.23
C SER A 186 2.71 -3.52 -20.41
N LEU A 187 1.80 -2.57 -20.67
CA LEU A 187 2.00 -1.51 -21.65
C LEU A 187 3.29 -0.76 -21.33
N ARG A 188 3.54 -0.47 -20.06
CA ARG A 188 4.75 0.25 -19.65
C ARG A 188 6.07 -0.47 -19.93
N LEU A 189 6.14 -1.75 -19.60
CA LEU A 189 7.38 -2.51 -19.68
C LEU A 189 7.66 -3.03 -21.09
N ARG A 190 6.61 -3.27 -21.87
CA ARG A 190 6.70 -4.01 -23.13
C ARG A 190 6.34 -3.21 -24.37
N LEU A 191 5.54 -2.15 -24.27
CA LEU A 191 5.25 -1.27 -25.41
C LEU A 191 6.40 -0.29 -25.62
N ARG A 192 7.02 -0.34 -26.80
CA ARG A 192 8.09 0.58 -27.22
C ARG A 192 7.51 1.80 -27.92
N SER A 193 6.64 1.58 -28.91
CA SER A 193 5.97 2.64 -29.63
C SER A 193 4.51 2.34 -29.90
N LEU A 194 3.74 3.42 -30.03
CA LEU A 194 2.34 3.41 -30.44
C LEU A 194 2.15 4.40 -31.59
N SER A 195 1.44 3.99 -32.64
CA SER A 195 1.13 4.84 -33.78
C SER A 195 -0.31 4.67 -34.25
N PHE A 196 -0.90 5.75 -34.76
CA PHE A 196 -2.14 5.70 -35.53
C PHE A 196 -1.81 5.76 -37.02
N SER A 197 -2.41 4.90 -37.83
CA SER A 197 -2.21 4.91 -39.28
C SER A 197 -3.55 4.81 -40.02
N LYS A 198 -3.58 5.29 -41.27
CA LYS A 198 -4.77 5.17 -42.12
C LYS A 198 -4.62 3.97 -43.05
N ALA A 199 -5.62 3.09 -43.06
CA ALA A 199 -5.62 1.92 -43.92
C ALA A 199 -5.66 2.34 -45.42
N GLY A 200 -4.77 1.78 -46.25
CA GLY A 200 -4.88 1.86 -47.72
C GLY A 200 -3.88 2.73 -48.49
N ARG A 201 -2.75 3.16 -47.91
CA ARG A 201 -1.58 3.60 -48.70
C ARG A 201 -0.45 2.58 -48.54
N ASN A 202 -0.08 1.92 -49.64
CA ASN A 202 1.04 0.99 -49.72
C ASN A 202 2.25 1.47 -48.90
N GLY A 203 2.60 0.73 -47.85
CA GLY A 203 3.95 0.65 -47.28
C GLY A 203 4.60 1.94 -46.75
N MET A 204 3.93 3.08 -46.77
CA MET A 204 4.40 4.30 -46.13
C MET A 204 3.46 4.64 -45.00
N LEU A 205 3.99 4.51 -43.78
CA LEU A 205 3.49 5.14 -42.55
C LEU A 205 3.18 6.61 -42.88
N SER A 206 1.95 6.91 -43.31
CA SER A 206 1.50 8.28 -43.46
C SER A 206 1.59 8.89 -42.08
N GLU A 207 2.42 9.93 -41.93
CA GLU A 207 2.71 10.71 -40.71
C GLU A 207 1.57 10.63 -39.70
N GLY A 208 1.62 9.56 -38.90
CA GLY A 208 0.77 9.36 -37.76
C GLY A 208 1.65 9.67 -36.57
N SER A 209 1.11 10.44 -35.63
CA SER A 209 1.81 10.71 -34.37
C SER A 209 2.38 9.39 -33.82
N SER A 210 3.70 9.28 -33.80
CA SER A 210 4.40 8.13 -33.23
C SER A 210 4.84 8.52 -31.84
N TYR A 211 4.40 7.76 -30.86
CA TYR A 211 4.77 8.00 -29.48
C TYR A 211 5.77 6.95 -29.03
N PHE A 212 7.01 7.38 -28.81
CA PHE A 212 7.93 6.63 -27.99
C PHE A 212 7.58 6.88 -26.53
N LEU A 213 7.19 5.82 -25.83
CA LEU A 213 6.91 5.91 -24.41
C LEU A 213 8.24 6.03 -23.64
N ASP A 214 8.66 7.26 -23.39
CA ASP A 214 9.75 7.52 -22.44
C ASP A 214 9.22 7.35 -21.01
N PHE A 215 9.13 6.11 -20.57
CA PHE A 215 8.67 5.72 -19.22
C PHE A 215 9.72 5.98 -18.12
N ASN A 216 10.45 7.09 -18.22
CA ASN A 216 11.38 7.52 -17.19
C ASN A 216 10.90 8.70 -16.29
N PRO A 217 9.66 8.70 -15.72
CA PRO A 217 9.36 9.54 -14.56
C PRO A 217 9.89 8.94 -13.24
N TRP A 218 10.66 7.84 -13.29
CA TRP A 218 10.89 6.90 -12.19
C TRP A 218 11.65 7.46 -10.97
N LYS A 219 12.28 8.64 -11.09
CA LYS A 219 12.94 9.29 -9.95
C LYS A 219 12.08 10.34 -9.22
N LYS A 220 11.01 10.86 -9.82
CA LYS A 220 10.18 11.90 -9.17
C LYS A 220 9.08 11.25 -8.32
N GLY A 221 9.21 11.32 -7.00
CA GLY A 221 8.14 10.99 -6.06
C GLY A 221 8.15 9.57 -5.47
N GLN A 222 9.18 8.75 -5.74
CA GLN A 222 9.32 7.44 -5.08
C GLN A 222 9.57 7.59 -3.58
N ARG A 223 10.39 8.56 -3.16
CA ARG A 223 10.64 8.80 -1.73
C ARG A 223 9.39 9.30 -1.04
N LYS A 224 8.62 10.17 -1.70
CA LYS A 224 7.31 10.62 -1.25
C LYS A 224 6.32 9.47 -1.11
N LYS A 225 6.26 8.56 -2.10
CA LYS A 225 5.43 7.34 -2.00
C LYS A 225 5.88 6.47 -0.81
N ALA A 226 7.18 6.19 -0.67
CA ALA A 226 7.72 5.41 0.45
C ALA A 226 7.42 6.06 1.80
N GLY A 227 7.57 7.39 1.92
CA GLY A 227 7.27 8.15 3.11
C GLY A 227 5.81 8.03 3.55
N ARG A 228 4.87 8.07 2.59
CA ARG A 228 3.46 7.83 2.86
C ARG A 228 3.19 6.41 3.37
N TYR A 229 3.79 5.40 2.76
CA TYR A 229 3.62 4.01 3.24
C TYR A 229 4.19 3.81 4.66
N LEU A 230 5.34 4.43 4.98
CA LEU A 230 5.89 4.42 6.33
C LEU A 230 4.93 5.08 7.32
N LEU A 231 4.31 6.21 6.98
CA LEU A 231 3.29 6.87 7.82
C LEU A 231 2.03 6.01 8.01
N LEU A 232 1.62 5.25 6.99
CA LEU A 232 0.49 4.32 7.10
C LEU A 232 0.80 3.22 8.11
N ILE A 233 1.91 2.50 7.91
CA ILE A 233 2.30 1.35 8.73
C ILE A 233 2.54 1.80 10.17
N SER A 234 3.38 2.81 10.38
CA SER A 234 3.64 3.34 11.72
C SER A 234 2.39 3.93 12.36
N GLY A 235 1.49 4.54 11.58
CA GLY A 235 0.23 5.08 12.08
C GLY A 235 -0.71 3.99 12.63
N PHE A 236 -0.90 2.89 11.90
CA PHE A 236 -1.69 1.76 12.38
C PHE A 236 -1.04 1.06 13.59
N LEU A 237 0.29 0.91 13.57
CA LEU A 237 0.99 0.33 14.70
C LEU A 237 0.93 1.21 15.96
N MET A 238 0.92 2.54 15.82
CA MET A 238 0.69 3.46 16.94
C MET A 238 -0.70 3.28 17.57
N ILE A 239 -1.72 3.05 16.75
CA ILE A 239 -3.06 2.74 17.23
C ILE A 239 -3.03 1.39 17.98
N ALA A 240 -2.48 0.35 17.37
CA ALA A 240 -2.39 -0.99 17.96
C ALA A 240 -1.64 -0.98 19.30
N THR A 241 -0.47 -0.36 19.35
CA THR A 241 0.34 -0.25 20.58
C THR A 241 -0.27 0.68 21.62
N GLY A 242 -1.02 1.70 21.20
CA GLY A 242 -1.86 2.50 22.08
C GLY A 242 -2.88 1.62 22.80
N ILE A 243 -3.70 0.88 22.03
CA ILE A 243 -4.71 -0.04 22.57
C ILE A 243 -4.04 -1.09 23.48
N ALA A 244 -2.99 -1.76 23.01
CA ALA A 244 -2.27 -2.76 23.78
C ALA A 244 -1.74 -2.23 25.12
N SER A 245 -1.20 -1.00 25.15
CA SER A 245 -0.68 -0.42 26.39
C SER A 245 -1.75 -0.23 27.47
N VAL A 246 -2.99 0.06 27.08
CA VAL A 246 -4.12 0.17 28.03
C VAL A 246 -4.47 -1.21 28.59
N PHE A 247 -4.54 -2.23 27.74
CA PHE A 247 -4.77 -3.61 28.18
C PHE A 247 -3.69 -4.11 29.14
N PHE A 248 -2.41 -3.85 28.83
CA PHE A 248 -1.31 -4.20 29.74
C PHE A 248 -1.37 -3.45 31.07
N LEU A 249 -1.74 -2.17 31.04
CA LEU A 249 -1.94 -1.40 32.26
C LEU A 249 -3.05 -2.01 33.13
N PHE A 250 -4.21 -2.32 32.54
CA PHE A 250 -5.29 -2.97 33.27
C PHE A 250 -4.88 -4.32 33.84
N ALA A 251 -4.20 -5.16 33.05
CA ALA A 251 -3.70 -6.45 33.53
C ALA A 251 -2.71 -6.29 34.69
N SER A 252 -1.81 -5.30 34.62
CA SER A 252 -0.83 -5.04 35.69
C SER A 252 -1.43 -4.45 36.97
N LEU A 253 -2.49 -3.65 36.85
CA LEU A 253 -3.14 -3.00 37.99
C LEU A 253 -4.22 -3.87 38.63
N SER A 254 -4.78 -4.85 37.90
CA SER A 254 -5.86 -5.71 38.38
C SER A 254 -5.56 -6.39 39.73
N PRO A 255 -4.39 -7.01 39.95
CA PRO A 255 -4.10 -7.67 41.23
C PRO A 255 -4.05 -6.67 42.41
N THR A 256 -3.46 -5.50 42.18
CA THR A 256 -3.34 -4.44 43.19
C THR A 256 -4.70 -3.84 43.54
N ILE A 257 -5.56 -3.62 42.54
CA ILE A 257 -6.93 -3.15 42.75
C ILE A 257 -7.74 -4.18 43.54
N GLN A 258 -7.60 -5.47 43.20
CA GLN A 258 -8.30 -6.55 43.90
C GLN A 258 -7.86 -6.66 45.37
N ALA A 259 -6.55 -6.60 45.65
CA ALA A 259 -6.03 -6.56 47.02
C ALA A 259 -6.56 -5.35 47.83
N LEU A 260 -6.69 -4.18 47.19
CA LEU A 260 -7.25 -2.97 47.79
C LEU A 260 -8.76 -3.07 48.10
N LEU A 261 -9.51 -3.81 47.29
CA LEU A 261 -10.95 -4.04 47.44
C LEU A 261 -11.23 -5.10 48.52
N ASP A 262 -10.41 -6.15 48.58
CA ASP A 262 -10.54 -7.25 49.55
C ASP A 262 -10.09 -6.85 50.97
N GLY A 263 -9.61 -5.61 51.15
CA GLY A 263 -9.19 -5.07 52.44
C GLY A 263 -7.87 -5.65 52.96
N ASN A 264 -7.14 -6.39 52.12
CA ASN A 264 -5.85 -6.96 52.49
C ASN A 264 -4.79 -5.85 52.62
N ALA A 265 -3.97 -5.93 53.67
CA ALA A 265 -2.81 -5.07 53.80
C ALA A 265 -1.83 -5.40 52.66
N ILE A 266 -1.49 -4.40 51.86
CA ILE A 266 -0.41 -4.54 50.88
C ILE A 266 0.89 -4.52 51.69
N GLU A 267 1.42 -5.71 51.99
CA GLU A 267 2.50 -5.94 52.97
C GLU A 267 3.86 -5.29 52.63
N ASN A 268 4.00 -4.52 51.55
CA ASN A 268 5.32 -4.09 51.05
C ASN A 268 5.44 -2.62 50.62
N GLY A 269 4.87 -1.64 51.33
CA GLY A 269 5.17 -0.25 51.00
C GLY A 269 4.84 0.80 52.06
N ASP A 270 5.78 1.73 52.24
CA ASP A 270 5.64 2.99 53.02
C ASP A 270 4.49 3.92 52.56
N LEU A 271 3.69 3.52 51.56
CA LEU A 271 2.58 4.31 51.05
C LEU A 271 1.27 3.98 51.77
N SER A 272 0.60 5.02 52.27
CA SER A 272 -0.77 4.90 52.77
C SER A 272 -1.72 4.39 51.67
N ARG A 273 -2.82 3.75 52.08
CA ARG A 273 -3.90 3.31 51.16
C ARG A 273 -4.37 4.43 50.25
N GLU A 274 -4.51 5.64 50.80
CA GLU A 274 -4.89 6.86 50.06
C GLU A 274 -3.85 7.23 49.01
N ALA A 275 -2.55 7.15 49.36
CA ALA A 275 -1.46 7.43 48.43
C ALA A 275 -1.39 6.40 47.28
N MET A 276 -1.68 5.13 47.54
CA MET A 276 -1.77 4.11 46.48
C MET A 276 -2.97 4.30 45.55
N ILE A 277 -4.15 4.64 46.11
CA ILE A 277 -5.32 4.97 45.28
C ILE A 277 -5.02 6.18 44.38
N ALA A 278 -4.42 7.24 44.94
CA ALA A 278 -4.03 8.43 44.19
C ALA A 278 -3.02 8.12 43.06
N LEU A 279 -2.04 7.24 43.32
CA LEU A 279 -1.07 6.76 42.35
C LEU A 279 -1.76 6.00 41.20
N ILE A 280 -2.63 5.04 41.52
CA ILE A 280 -3.37 4.24 40.52
C ILE A 280 -4.21 5.15 39.62
N VAL A 281 -4.94 6.10 40.21
CA VAL A 281 -5.76 7.07 39.46
C VAL A 281 -4.88 7.92 38.55
N SER A 282 -3.77 8.43 39.07
CA SER A 282 -2.84 9.29 38.31
C SER A 282 -2.18 8.54 37.15
N VAL A 283 -1.72 7.31 37.36
CA VAL A 283 -1.14 6.44 36.32
C VAL A 283 -2.18 6.09 35.25
N SER A 284 -3.43 5.82 35.66
CA SER A 284 -4.53 5.53 34.74
C SER A 284 -4.87 6.73 33.87
N VAL A 285 -5.06 7.91 34.47
CA VAL A 285 -5.35 9.17 33.76
C VAL A 285 -4.24 9.49 32.75
N LEU A 286 -2.97 9.42 33.18
CA LEU A 286 -1.83 9.66 32.30
C LEU A 286 -1.82 8.69 31.11
N SER A 287 -2.13 7.43 31.35
CA SER A 287 -2.13 6.40 30.31
C SER A 287 -3.27 6.58 29.30
N PHE A 288 -4.45 7.02 29.73
CA PHE A 288 -5.53 7.39 28.82
C PHE A 288 -5.20 8.62 27.98
N ILE A 289 -4.50 9.60 28.55
CA ILE A 289 -3.99 10.77 27.79
C ILE A 289 -2.99 10.30 26.72
N LEU A 290 -2.05 9.43 27.10
CA LEU A 290 -1.06 8.87 26.18
C LEU A 290 -1.70 8.01 25.08
N LEU A 291 -2.73 7.24 25.40
CA LEU A 291 -3.56 6.53 24.41
C LEU A 291 -4.16 7.51 23.41
N GLY A 292 -4.79 8.58 23.89
CA GLY A 292 -5.39 9.61 23.04
C GLY A 292 -4.36 10.23 22.09
N ILE A 293 -3.17 10.56 22.58
CA ILE A 293 -2.07 11.09 21.77
C ILE A 293 -1.62 10.08 20.71
N ARG A 294 -1.46 8.79 21.06
CA ARG A 294 -1.05 7.73 20.13
C ARG A 294 -2.10 7.47 19.05
N ILE A 295 -3.39 7.44 19.43
CA ILE A 295 -4.49 7.30 18.47
C ILE A 295 -4.53 8.51 17.53
N LEU A 296 -4.41 9.73 18.05
CA LEU A 296 -4.39 10.94 17.23
C LEU A 296 -3.20 10.97 16.27
N GLY A 297 -2.00 10.62 16.74
CA GLY A 297 -0.80 10.49 15.91
C GLY A 297 -0.97 9.42 14.83
N GLY A 298 -1.54 8.27 15.19
CA GLY A 298 -1.81 7.17 14.27
C GLY A 298 -2.83 7.53 13.19
N VAL A 299 -3.98 8.08 13.58
CA VAL A 299 -5.03 8.55 12.65
C VAL A 299 -4.50 9.68 11.76
N ALA A 300 -3.64 10.56 12.27
CA ALA A 300 -2.99 11.59 11.47
C ALA A 300 -2.08 10.99 10.38
N GLY A 301 -1.31 9.95 10.71
CA GLY A 301 -0.47 9.21 9.75
C GLY A 301 -1.30 8.56 8.63
N VAL A 302 -2.39 7.89 8.99
CA VAL A 302 -3.34 7.29 8.03
C VAL A 302 -4.03 8.35 7.17
N SER A 303 -4.49 9.45 7.78
CA SER A 303 -5.10 10.59 7.08
C SER A 303 -4.14 11.22 6.06
N ARG A 304 -2.85 11.29 6.39
CA ARG A 304 -1.80 11.78 5.49
C ARG A 304 -1.56 10.83 4.31
N PHE A 305 -1.60 9.51 4.53
CA PHE A 305 -1.51 8.52 3.44
C PHE A 305 -2.68 8.64 2.45
N ILE A 306 -3.90 8.78 2.97
CA ILE A 306 -5.13 8.96 2.17
C ILE A 306 -5.11 10.30 1.42
N GLY A 307 -4.43 11.32 1.97
CA GLY A 307 -4.37 12.66 1.41
C GLY A 307 -5.64 13.47 1.63
N ARG A 308 -6.45 13.11 2.64
CA ARG A 308 -7.71 13.78 2.98
C ARG A 308 -7.82 14.02 4.49
N GLY A 309 -8.42 15.15 4.86
CA GLY A 309 -8.75 15.48 6.24
C GLY A 309 -7.88 16.57 6.87
N LYS A 310 -8.38 17.21 7.93
CA LYS A 310 -7.67 18.24 8.71
C LYS A 310 -6.60 17.63 9.64
N LEU A 311 -6.77 16.37 10.03
CA LEU A 311 -5.88 15.65 10.96
C LEU A 311 -4.48 15.40 10.40
N GLN A 312 -4.30 15.38 9.08
CA GLN A 312 -2.97 15.26 8.47
C GLN A 312 -1.98 16.35 8.93
N LYS A 313 -2.47 17.52 9.36
CA LYS A 313 -1.62 18.61 9.87
C LYS A 313 -0.95 18.25 11.20
N PHE A 314 -1.49 17.28 11.93
CA PHE A 314 -0.97 16.83 13.21
C PHE A 314 0.29 15.95 13.06
N VAL A 315 0.55 15.38 11.88
CA VAL A 315 1.76 14.58 11.60
C VAL A 315 3.03 15.40 11.85
N ALA A 316 3.04 16.67 11.44
CA ALA A 316 4.20 17.55 11.56
C ALA A 316 4.59 17.85 13.02
N PRO A 317 3.71 18.44 13.86
CA PRO A 317 4.06 18.72 15.26
C PRO A 317 4.36 17.43 16.02
N TYR A 318 3.63 16.34 15.76
CA TYR A 318 3.87 15.06 16.41
C TYR A 318 5.26 14.49 16.07
N SER A 319 5.65 14.48 14.79
CA SER A 319 6.97 14.00 14.37
C SER A 319 8.12 14.83 14.95
N ILE A 320 7.94 16.15 15.05
CA ILE A 320 8.95 17.06 15.63
C ILE A 320 9.11 16.81 17.12
N ILE A 321 8.00 16.70 17.87
CA ILE A 321 8.02 16.40 19.31
C ILE A 321 8.71 15.05 19.54
N MET A 322 8.37 14.03 18.76
CA MET A 322 8.98 12.70 18.86
C MET A 322 10.47 12.74 18.53
N LEU A 323 10.89 13.49 17.52
CA LEU A 323 12.31 13.66 17.20
C LEU A 323 13.08 14.31 18.35
N ILE A 324 12.57 15.43 18.89
CA ILE A 324 13.19 16.13 20.03
C ILE A 324 13.29 15.18 21.23
N TYR A 325 12.21 14.45 21.54
CA TYR A 325 12.19 13.49 22.63
C TYR A 325 13.28 12.40 22.45
N HIS A 326 13.41 11.81 21.26
CA HIS A 326 14.42 10.78 21.01
C HIS A 326 15.84 11.37 21.04
N MET A 327 16.05 12.61 20.60
CA MET A 327 17.35 13.28 20.72
C MET A 327 17.72 13.50 22.20
N VAL A 328 16.78 14.00 23.01
CA VAL A 328 17.01 14.21 24.46
C VAL A 328 17.28 12.87 25.16
N ALA A 329 16.53 11.82 24.83
CA ALA A 329 16.73 10.50 25.38
C ALA A 329 18.09 9.91 24.99
N PHE A 330 18.52 10.08 23.74
CA PHE A 330 19.83 9.62 23.26
C PHE A 330 20.99 10.36 23.95
N VAL A 331 20.89 11.69 24.10
CA VAL A 331 21.86 12.50 24.84
C VAL A 331 21.92 12.07 26.31
N GLY A 332 20.77 11.85 26.95
CA GLY A 332 20.71 11.36 28.33
C GLY A 332 21.37 9.99 28.52
N LEU A 333 21.20 9.06 27.58
CA LEU A 333 21.89 7.77 27.58
C LEU A 333 23.40 7.93 27.35
N ALA A 334 23.81 8.79 26.42
CA ALA A 334 25.23 9.04 26.12
C ALA A 334 25.96 9.69 27.29
N LEU A 335 25.27 10.47 28.12
CA LEU A 335 25.80 11.10 29.34
C LEU A 335 25.81 10.18 30.56
N GLY A 336 25.55 8.88 30.39
CA GLY A 336 25.58 7.89 31.47
C GLY A 336 24.29 7.79 32.29
N GLY A 337 23.17 8.30 31.77
CA GLY A 337 21.85 8.14 32.38
C GLY A 337 21.44 6.67 32.47
N ASN A 338 20.85 6.28 33.61
CA ASN A 338 20.45 4.91 33.86
C ASN A 338 19.39 4.47 32.82
N SER A 339 19.64 3.35 32.15
CA SER A 339 18.78 2.84 31.07
C SER A 339 17.37 2.48 31.56
N SER A 340 17.18 2.27 32.86
CA SER A 340 15.88 2.00 33.49
C SER A 340 14.97 3.24 33.57
N THR A 341 15.52 4.45 33.72
CA THR A 341 14.75 5.70 33.85
C THR A 341 14.46 6.36 32.51
N ILE A 342 15.35 6.20 31.53
CA ILE A 342 15.21 6.75 30.17
C ILE A 342 14.59 5.70 29.22
N GLY A 343 14.63 4.42 29.59
CA GLY A 343 14.39 3.30 28.69
C GLY A 343 12.98 2.72 28.66
N SER A 344 11.98 3.11 29.44
CA SER A 344 10.68 2.40 29.36
C SER A 344 9.98 2.54 27.98
N TRP A 345 10.28 3.60 27.21
CA TRP A 345 9.80 3.78 25.82
C TRP A 345 10.81 3.37 24.74
N LEU A 346 12.11 3.40 25.03
CA LEU A 346 13.19 2.90 24.14
C LEU A 346 13.44 1.38 24.28
N SER A 347 12.98 0.75 25.37
CA SER A 347 13.32 -0.64 25.75
C SER A 347 12.64 -1.70 24.91
N SER A 348 11.52 -1.38 24.25
CA SER A 348 11.08 -2.20 23.14
C SER A 348 11.76 -1.65 21.88
N GLY A 349 12.76 -2.38 21.36
CA GLY A 349 13.40 -2.03 20.08
C GLY A 349 12.36 -1.81 18.97
N PHE A 350 11.19 -2.47 19.10
CA PHE A 350 10.01 -2.26 18.27
C PHE A 350 9.45 -0.82 18.34
N GLY A 351 9.24 -0.25 19.54
CA GLY A 351 8.72 1.11 19.70
C GLY A 351 9.63 2.19 19.08
N LEU A 352 10.94 2.02 19.21
CA LEU A 352 11.94 2.89 18.58
C LEU A 352 11.83 2.83 17.05
N VAL A 353 11.80 1.62 16.47
CA VAL A 353 11.69 1.43 15.03
C VAL A 353 10.40 2.07 14.48
N MET A 354 9.28 1.92 15.17
CA MET A 354 8.02 2.55 14.76
C MET A 354 8.09 4.08 14.76
N ASN A 355 8.66 4.67 15.80
CA ASN A 355 8.78 6.12 15.91
C ASN A 355 9.73 6.69 14.86
N LEU A 356 10.86 6.01 14.62
CA LEU A 356 11.78 6.38 13.55
C LEU A 356 11.14 6.23 12.16
N ALA A 357 10.36 5.17 11.94
CA ALA A 357 9.62 4.99 10.70
C ALA A 357 8.59 6.11 10.48
N TYR A 358 7.89 6.54 11.53
CA TYR A 358 6.95 7.66 11.47
C TYR A 358 7.66 8.98 11.13
N ILE A 359 8.77 9.27 11.83
CA ILE A 359 9.60 10.47 11.60
C ILE A 359 10.17 10.47 10.17
N ALA A 360 10.82 9.37 9.76
CA ALA A 360 11.36 9.21 8.42
C ALA A 360 10.26 9.34 7.36
N GLY A 361 9.09 8.75 7.61
CA GLY A 361 7.92 8.86 6.74
C GLY A 361 7.49 10.30 6.50
N TYR A 362 7.45 11.12 7.57
CA TYR A 362 7.14 12.54 7.48
C TYR A 362 8.20 13.33 6.68
N PHE A 363 9.50 13.13 6.94
CA PHE A 363 10.55 13.84 6.22
C PHE A 363 10.57 13.47 4.73
N LEU A 364 10.40 12.19 4.40
CA LEU A 364 10.35 11.71 3.02
C LEU A 364 9.12 12.22 2.25
N ASP A 365 7.96 12.39 2.90
CA ASP A 365 6.77 12.96 2.25
C ASP A 365 6.85 14.49 2.06
N ARG A 366 7.58 15.20 2.92
CA ARG A 366 7.61 16.67 2.95
C ARG A 366 8.74 17.30 2.13
N PHE A 367 9.93 16.70 2.08
CA PHE A 367 11.14 17.30 1.50
C PHE A 367 11.51 16.76 0.10
N GLU A 368 10.51 16.27 -0.64
CA GLU A 368 10.56 15.91 -2.07
C GLU A 368 9.34 16.49 -2.81
#